data_AF-A0A1F8U9N0-F1
#
_entry.id   AF-A0A1F8U9N0-F1
#
_cell.length_a   1.000
_cell.length_b   1.000
_cell.length_c   1.000
_cell.angle_alpha   90.00
_cell.angle_beta   90.00
_cell.angle_gamma   90.00
#
_symmetry.space_group_name_H-M   'P 1'
#
loop_
_entity.id
_entity.type
_entity.pdbx_description
1 polymer ?
#
loop_
_entity_poly.entity_id
_entity_poly.type
_entity_poly.pdbx_seq_one_letter_code
_entity_poly.pdbx_strand_id
1 'polypeptide(L)'
;MTNTEKNTEGFEKTIKEYLRQGRNKLTNDLAGTREAIKLIADDKIKDFIITMDKGLNKEERSFLSSLIVSGMYQSFCYGYGIGKIEGHTSSRIYL
;
A
#
# COMPACT_ATOMS: atom_id res chain seq x y z
N MET A 1 8.95 17.98 27.63
CA MET A 1 8.36 17.61 26.33
C MET A 1 7.41 18.71 25.91
N THR A 2 7.68 19.32 24.76
CA THR A 2 6.90 20.45 24.24
C THR A 2 5.56 19.94 23.67
N ASN A 3 4.53 20.80 23.61
CA ASN A 3 3.20 20.41 23.08
C ASN A 3 3.26 19.87 21.64
N THR A 4 4.27 20.25 20.87
CA THR A 4 4.50 19.81 19.49
C THR A 4 4.92 18.34 19.41
N GLU A 5 5.79 17.89 20.31
CA GLU A 5 6.27 16.49 20.35
C GLU A 5 5.14 15.51 20.71
N LYS A 6 4.27 15.89 21.66
CA LYS A 6 3.09 15.09 22.04
C LYS A 6 2.10 14.90 20.89
N ASN A 7 1.92 15.93 20.05
CA ASN A 7 1.03 15.85 18.89
C ASN A 7 1.58 14.92 17.81
N THR A 8 2.89 14.92 17.58
CA THR A 8 3.55 14.02 16.62
C THR A 8 3.45 12.57 17.06
N GLU A 9 3.69 12.28 18.35
CA GLU A 9 3.62 10.93 18.90
C GLU A 9 2.18 10.35 18.84
N GLY A 10 1.18 11.19 19.14
CA GLY A 10 -0.24 10.84 19.01
C GLY A 10 -0.68 10.59 17.56
N PHE A 11 -0.17 11.39 16.62
CA PHE A 11 -0.39 11.19 15.20
C PHE A 11 0.24 9.89 14.71
N GLU A 12 1.50 9.63 15.06
CA GLU A 12 2.23 8.42 14.65
C GLU A 12 1.53 7.15 15.17
N LYS A 13 1.04 7.17 16.40
CA LYS A 13 0.25 6.06 16.95
C LYS A 13 -1.04 5.83 16.18
N THR A 14 -1.73 6.91 15.83
CA THR A 14 -3.00 6.87 15.08
C THR A 14 -2.79 6.32 13.67
N ILE A 15 -1.80 6.83 12.92
CA ILE A 15 -1.53 6.33 11.57
C ILE A 15 -1.14 4.86 11.59
N LYS A 16 -0.28 4.41 12.53
CA LYS A 16 0.09 2.99 12.67
C LYS A 16 -1.14 2.09 12.88
N GLU A 17 -2.07 2.53 13.72
CA GLU A 17 -3.31 1.78 13.96
C GLU A 17 -4.18 1.71 12.69
N TYR A 18 -4.33 2.80 11.94
CA TYR A 18 -5.09 2.75 10.70
C TYR A 18 -4.39 1.95 9.59
N LEU A 19 -3.06 1.96 9.50
CA LEU A 19 -2.31 1.08 8.61
C LEU A 19 -2.58 -0.39 8.95
N ARG A 20 -2.59 -0.75 10.24
CA ARG A 20 -2.93 -2.10 10.71
C ARG A 20 -4.36 -2.49 10.32
N GLN A 21 -5.32 -1.59 10.48
CA GLN A 21 -6.70 -1.82 10.06
C GLN A 21 -6.83 -1.98 8.54
N GLY A 22 -6.17 -1.12 7.75
CA GLY A 22 -6.14 -1.21 6.30
C GLY A 22 -5.58 -2.55 5.82
N ARG A 23 -4.48 -3.01 6.45
CA ARG A 23 -3.90 -4.33 6.17
C ARG A 23 -4.85 -5.46 6.50
N ASN A 24 -5.50 -5.41 7.66
CA ASN A 24 -6.48 -6.41 8.09
C ASN A 24 -7.64 -6.48 7.08
N LYS A 25 -8.23 -5.33 6.74
CA LYS A 25 -9.31 -5.20 5.76
C LYS A 25 -8.92 -5.73 4.38
N LEU A 26 -7.74 -5.38 3.88
CA LEU A 26 -7.24 -5.89 2.61
C LEU A 26 -7.09 -7.42 2.63
N THR A 27 -6.58 -7.96 3.73
CA THR A 27 -6.26 -9.39 3.86
C THR A 27 -7.51 -10.25 4.04
N ASN A 28 -8.50 -9.77 4.78
CA ASN A 28 -9.62 -10.59 5.21
C ASN A 28 -10.92 -10.27 4.48
N ASP A 29 -11.13 -9.02 4.09
CA ASP A 29 -12.44 -8.56 3.62
C ASP A 29 -12.45 -8.27 2.11
N LEU A 30 -11.29 -7.94 1.53
CA LEU A 30 -11.19 -7.45 0.16
C LEU A 30 -10.49 -8.45 -0.78
N ALA A 31 -10.99 -9.70 -0.82
CA ALA A 31 -10.47 -10.73 -1.70
C ALA A 31 -10.42 -10.29 -3.17
N GLY A 32 -11.49 -9.65 -3.68
CA GLY A 32 -11.53 -9.13 -5.06
C GLY A 32 -10.46 -8.07 -5.34
N THR A 33 -10.16 -7.19 -4.38
CA THR A 33 -9.08 -6.21 -4.50
C THR A 33 -7.71 -6.89 -4.56
N ARG A 34 -7.48 -7.93 -3.75
CA ARG A 34 -6.23 -8.70 -3.78
C ARG A 34 -6.01 -9.39 -5.11
N GLU A 35 -7.06 -10.01 -5.67
CA GLU A 35 -6.96 -10.63 -7.00
C GLU A 35 -6.73 -9.59 -8.10
N ALA A 36 -7.41 -8.44 -8.05
CA ALA A 36 -7.16 -7.35 -8.99
C ALA A 36 -5.71 -6.85 -8.92
N ILE A 37 -5.13 -6.73 -7.71
CA ILE A 37 -3.73 -6.34 -7.54
C ILE A 37 -2.77 -7.35 -8.18
N LYS A 38 -3.03 -8.66 -8.06
CA LYS A 38 -2.21 -9.69 -8.73
C LYS A 38 -2.29 -9.56 -10.25
N LEU A 39 -3.48 -9.37 -10.81
CA LEU A 39 -3.66 -9.15 -12.25
C LEU A 39 -2.89 -7.92 -12.73
N ILE A 40 -2.95 -6.82 -11.97
CA ILE A 40 -2.17 -5.60 -12.27
C ILE A 40 -0.66 -5.89 -12.20
N ALA A 41 -0.19 -6.64 -11.21
CA ALA A 41 1.22 -7.00 -11.10
C ALA A 41 1.69 -7.83 -12.31
N ASP A 42 0.89 -8.80 -12.75
CA ASP A 42 1.21 -9.61 -13.92
C ASP A 42 1.27 -8.79 -15.21
N ASP A 43 0.34 -7.84 -15.40
CA ASP A 43 0.36 -6.94 -16.55
C ASP A 43 1.58 -5.99 -16.51
N LYS A 44 1.94 -5.48 -15.32
CA LYS A 44 3.16 -4.65 -15.16
C LYS A 44 4.45 -5.42 -15.47
N ILE A 45 4.49 -6.72 -15.19
CA ILE A 45 5.62 -7.57 -15.57
C ILE A 45 5.71 -7.73 -17.08
N LYS A 46 4.58 -7.90 -17.78
CA LYS A 46 4.56 -7.96 -19.25
C LYS A 46 5.08 -6.64 -19.84
N ASP A 47 4.58 -5.51 -19.35
CA ASP A 47 5.03 -4.18 -19.76
C ASP A 47 6.54 -4.00 -19.54
N PHE A 48 7.05 -4.45 -18.39
CA PHE A 48 8.47 -4.39 -18.07
C PHE A 48 9.32 -5.21 -19.06
N ILE A 49 8.92 -6.45 -19.34
CA ILE A 49 9.64 -7.34 -20.26
C ILE A 49 9.70 -6.73 -21.67
N ILE A 50 8.58 -6.19 -22.16
CA ILE A 50 8.49 -5.55 -23.47
C ILE A 50 9.36 -4.29 -23.52
N THR A 51 9.23 -3.41 -22.51
CA THR A 51 9.91 -2.11 -22.47
C THR A 51 11.43 -2.26 -22.34
N MET A 52 11.87 -3.22 -21.53
CA MET A 52 13.29 -3.44 -21.27
C MET A 52 13.96 -4.36 -22.29
N ASP A 53 13.20 -4.91 -23.24
CA ASP A 53 13.64 -5.97 -24.16
C ASP A 53 14.42 -7.08 -23.45
N LYS A 54 13.93 -7.47 -22.26
CA LYS A 54 14.61 -8.41 -21.37
C LYS A 54 13.66 -9.51 -20.92
N GLY A 55 13.97 -10.73 -21.32
CA GLY A 55 13.32 -11.92 -20.79
C GLY A 55 13.61 -12.11 -19.30
N LEU A 56 12.60 -12.58 -18.57
CA LEU A 56 12.72 -13.04 -17.20
C LEU A 56 12.35 -14.52 -17.13
N ASN A 57 13.09 -15.29 -16.33
CA ASN A 57 12.75 -16.66 -16.00
C ASN A 57 11.58 -16.70 -14.98
N LYS A 58 11.09 -17.90 -14.66
CA LYS A 58 9.92 -18.07 -13.78
C LYS A 58 10.13 -17.50 -12.37
N GLU A 59 11.31 -17.69 -11.79
CA GLU A 59 11.64 -17.25 -10.43
C GLU A 59 11.75 -15.72 -10.38
N GLU A 60 12.41 -15.12 -11.37
CA GLU A 60 12.52 -13.67 -11.53
C GLU A 60 11.15 -13.02 -11.69
N ARG A 61 10.26 -13.59 -12.51
CA ARG A 61 8.88 -13.10 -12.67
C ARG A 61 8.10 -13.21 -11.37
N SER A 62 8.21 -14.34 -10.67
CA SER A 62 7.53 -14.55 -9.38
C SER A 62 7.98 -13.53 -8.32
N PHE A 63 9.30 -13.28 -8.26
CA PHE A 63 9.87 -12.29 -7.36
C PHE A 63 9.42 -10.87 -7.70
N LEU A 64 9.48 -10.48 -8.97
CA LEU A 64 9.03 -9.17 -9.42
C LEU A 64 7.53 -8.95 -9.17
N SER A 65 6.70 -9.96 -9.42
CA SER A 65 5.27 -9.93 -9.11
C SER A 65 5.05 -9.69 -7.62
N SER A 66 5.76 -10.44 -6.78
CA SER A 66 5.67 -10.32 -5.32
C SER A 66 6.07 -8.93 -4.82
N LEU A 67 7.11 -8.31 -5.41
CA LEU A 67 7.51 -6.94 -5.10
C LEU A 67 6.41 -5.93 -5.46
N ILE A 68 5.83 -6.03 -6.65
CA ILE A 68 4.76 -5.12 -7.11
C ILE A 68 3.52 -5.28 -6.22
N VAL A 69 3.09 -6.50 -5.95
CA VAL A 69 1.95 -6.79 -5.07
C VAL A 69 2.18 -6.20 -3.68
N SER A 70 3.37 -6.41 -3.09
CA SER A 70 3.72 -5.87 -1.79
C SER A 70 3.66 -4.34 -1.76
N GLY A 71 4.23 -3.68 -2.79
CA GLY A 71 4.16 -2.23 -2.94
C GLY A 71 2.72 -1.71 -3.04
N MET A 72 1.89 -2.36 -3.85
CA MET A 72 0.47 -1.99 -3.99
C MET A 72 -0.32 -2.19 -2.69
N TYR A 73 -0.03 -3.25 -1.93
CA TYR A 73 -0.63 -3.47 -0.61
C TYR A 73 -0.24 -2.36 0.36
N GLN A 74 1.03 -1.96 0.36
CA GLN A 74 1.52 -0.85 1.17
C GLN A 74 0.80 0.45 0.78
N SER A 75 0.74 0.79 -0.51
CA SER A 75 0.02 1.98 -1.00
C SER A 75 -1.46 1.96 -0.61
N PHE A 76 -2.14 0.82 -0.70
CA PHE A 76 -3.52 0.67 -0.23
C PHE A 76 -3.64 0.99 1.26
N CYS A 77 -2.75 0.45 2.11
CA CYS A 77 -2.80 0.67 3.54
C CYS A 77 -2.58 2.15 3.89
N TYR A 78 -1.63 2.81 3.23
CA TYR A 78 -1.40 4.25 3.42
C TYR A 78 -2.60 5.08 2.96
N GLY A 79 -3.18 4.80 1.79
CA GLY A 79 -4.39 5.46 1.31
C GLY A 79 -5.57 5.29 2.27
N TYR A 80 -5.73 4.09 2.84
CA TYR A 80 -6.72 3.82 3.88
C TYR A 80 -6.46 4.65 5.15
N GLY A 81 -5.21 4.66 5.62
CA GLY A 81 -4.81 5.40 6.82
C GLY A 81 -5.03 6.90 6.70
N ILE A 82 -4.59 7.49 5.60
CA ILE A 82 -4.77 8.92 5.31
C ILE A 82 -6.25 9.25 5.20
N GLY A 83 -7.02 8.48 4.42
CA GLY A 83 -8.46 8.72 4.27
C GLY A 83 -9.24 8.63 5.58
N LYS A 84 -8.82 7.78 6.52
CA LYS A 84 -9.38 7.73 7.88
C LYS A 84 -9.06 8.98 8.67
N ILE A 85 -7.83 9.49 8.61
CA ILE A 85 -7.42 10.72 9.29
C ILE A 85 -8.17 11.92 8.73
N GLU A 86 -8.21 12.06 7.40
CA GLU A 86 -8.94 13.14 6.73
C GLU A 86 -10.45 13.09 7.03
N GLY A 87 -11.04 11.90 7.16
CA GLY A 87 -12.43 11.75 7.59
C GLY A 87 -12.71 12.21 9.03
N HIS A 88 -11.68 12.35 9.86
CA HIS A 88 -11.78 12.80 11.25
C HIS A 88 -11.28 14.24 11.46
N THR A 89 -10.73 14.90 10.45
CA THR A 89 -10.19 16.26 10.55
C THR A 89 -10.65 17.13 9.37
N SER A 90 -11.09 18.37 9.62
CA SER A 90 -11.46 19.31 8.55
C SER A 90 -10.27 19.84 7.73
N SER A 91 -9.05 19.39 8.03
CA SER A 91 -7.80 19.77 7.38
C SER A 91 -7.33 18.67 6.42
N ARG A 92 -6.99 19.05 5.19
CA ARG A 92 -6.29 18.16 4.24
C ARG A 92 -4.94 17.73 4.82
N ILE A 93 -4.65 16.45 4.74
CA ILE A 93 -3.35 15.90 5.15
C ILE A 93 -2.45 15.88 3.92
N TYR A 94 -1.31 16.57 3.99
CA TYR A 94 -0.27 16.51 2.96
C TYR A 94 0.88 15.64 3.49
N LEU A 95 1.36 14.71 2.65
CA LEU A 95 2.57 13.92 2.89
C LEU A 95 3.82 14.66 2.43
#